data_AF-A0A365T8X9-F1
#
_entry.id   AF-A0A365T8X9-F1
#
_cell.length_a   1.000
_cell.length_b   1.000
_cell.length_c   1.000
_cell.angle_alpha   90.00
_cell.angle_beta   90.00
_cell.angle_gamma   90.00
#
_symmetry.space_group_name_H-M   'P 1'
#
loop_
_entity.id
_entity.type
_entity.pdbx_description
1 polymer ?
#
loop_
_entity_poly.entity_id
_entity_poly.type
_entity_poly.pdbx_seq_one_letter_code
_entity_poly.pdbx_strand_id
1 'polypeptide(L)'
;MTAVVPEFLPDVLAWVVVAAFVATAALERYDRRRARVVGAGAWVAFGAFWGVLFPQFAFGMKSFVEGALSLAAVPLCLYAGYQLYAGRDSLFLLSRAVGAMGLIYLPFTTVEPAREFLVEAVSYQTYLVIEALGYDPAFTVAEENGYHSAFVFTDATGHEYYTYLVLACTGIGSMSIFGGLIAAVDAPLRRKLRAFALAVGVIWLLNVARNVFIALAFGNQWFQFFVDPITTLVGYSQPGMVSFFIADRVLSQLLALVALVGILWLVVRDVPEVLTIVEDVAYLVTGNEYDLRRTVAADGGTRRDDAGR
;
A
#
# COMPACT_ATOMS: atom_id res chain seq x y z
N MET A 1 14.30 28.58 -8.13
CA MET A 1 15.20 27.68 -8.88
C MET A 1 15.00 26.29 -8.31
N THR A 2 13.94 25.61 -8.72
CA THR A 2 13.62 24.25 -8.26
C THR A 2 14.64 23.31 -8.90
N ALA A 3 15.48 22.68 -8.07
CA ALA A 3 16.35 21.61 -8.55
C ALA A 3 15.44 20.53 -9.14
N VAL A 4 15.51 20.35 -10.46
CA VAL A 4 14.86 19.23 -11.14
C VAL A 4 15.60 17.98 -10.67
N VAL A 5 14.99 17.24 -9.75
CA VAL A 5 15.50 15.94 -9.34
C VAL A 5 15.49 15.04 -10.59
N PRO A 6 16.61 14.43 -10.99
CA PRO A 6 16.62 13.52 -12.13
C PRO A 6 15.61 12.40 -11.93
N GLU A 7 14.85 12.04 -12.97
CA GLU A 7 13.74 11.06 -12.88
C GLU A 7 14.18 9.70 -12.33
N PHE A 8 15.45 9.30 -12.50
CA PHE A 8 16.00 8.05 -12.00
C PHE A 8 16.47 8.09 -10.54
N LEU A 9 16.63 9.28 -9.94
CA LEU A 9 17.19 9.41 -8.60
C LEU A 9 16.32 8.75 -7.52
N PRO A 10 14.98 8.91 -7.54
CA PRO A 10 14.11 8.23 -6.57
C PRO A 10 14.22 6.71 -6.65
N ASP A 11 14.31 6.14 -7.85
CA ASP A 11 14.40 4.69 -8.06
C ASP A 11 15.73 4.12 -7.56
N VAL A 12 16.85 4.77 -7.89
CA VAL A 12 18.17 4.37 -7.37
C VAL A 12 18.21 4.48 -5.85
N LEU A 13 17.69 5.58 -5.30
CA LEU A 13 17.63 5.77 -3.85
C LEU A 13 16.76 4.70 -3.18
N ALA A 14 15.63 4.35 -3.78
CA ALA A 14 14.76 3.30 -3.26
C ALA A 14 15.48 1.95 -3.19
N TRP A 15 16.18 1.55 -4.26
CA TRP A 15 16.98 0.33 -4.27
C TRP A 15 18.12 0.36 -3.24
N VAL A 16 18.81 1.49 -3.07
CA VAL A 16 19.84 1.65 -2.04
C VAL A 16 19.27 1.49 -0.63
N VAL A 17 18.11 2.10 -0.36
CA VAL A 17 17.42 1.97 0.94
C VAL A 17 17.03 0.52 1.20
N VAL A 18 16.42 -0.16 0.22
CA VAL A 18 16.03 -1.57 0.36
C VAL A 18 17.25 -2.47 0.54
N ALA A 19 18.32 -2.25 -0.23
CA ALA A 19 19.57 -2.98 -0.07
C ALA A 19 20.19 -2.77 1.32
N ALA A 20 20.11 -1.55 1.87
CA ALA A 20 20.58 -1.26 3.22
C ALA A 20 19.77 -2.02 4.28
N PHE A 21 18.43 -2.05 4.19
CA PHE A 21 17.60 -2.84 5.10
C PHE A 21 17.83 -4.35 4.98
N VAL A 22 18.04 -4.86 3.76
CA VAL A 22 18.39 -6.27 3.54
C VAL A 22 19.77 -6.58 4.13
N ALA A 23 20.74 -5.68 3.98
CA ALA A 23 22.06 -5.82 4.60
C ALA A 23 21.97 -5.81 6.13
N THR A 24 21.13 -4.95 6.73
CA THR A 24 20.83 -4.97 8.16
C THR A 24 20.29 -6.33 8.60
N ALA A 25 19.31 -6.87 7.88
CA ALA A 25 18.72 -8.18 8.17
C ALA A 25 19.74 -9.34 8.06
N ALA A 26 20.64 -9.27 7.08
CA ALA A 26 21.71 -10.25 6.92
C ALA A 26 22.73 -10.15 8.07
N LEU A 27 23.17 -8.93 8.41
CA LEU A 27 24.15 -8.68 9.46
C LEU A 27 23.60 -8.99 10.86
N GLU A 28 22.31 -8.82 11.11
CA GLU A 28 21.66 -9.12 12.40
C GLU A 28 22.00 -10.53 12.90
N ARG A 29 22.18 -11.48 11.98
CA ARG A 29 22.51 -12.88 12.27
C ARG A 29 23.96 -13.13 12.67
N TYR A 30 24.89 -12.25 12.28
CA TYR A 30 26.33 -12.47 12.43
C TYR A 30 27.00 -11.45 13.35
N ASP A 31 26.64 -10.17 13.23
CA ASP A 31 27.21 -9.06 14.00
C ASP A 31 26.13 -8.02 14.27
N ARG A 32 25.45 -8.16 15.41
CA ARG A 32 24.41 -7.21 15.84
C ARG A 32 24.91 -5.79 16.00
N ARG A 33 26.19 -5.59 16.34
CA ARG A 33 26.75 -4.24 16.53
C ARG A 33 26.85 -3.52 15.19
N ARG A 34 27.37 -4.20 14.16
CA ARG A 34 27.38 -3.65 12.78
C ARG A 34 25.98 -3.53 12.21
N ALA A 35 25.12 -4.54 12.40
CA ALA A 35 23.73 -4.51 11.95
C ALA A 35 23.01 -3.27 12.46
N ARG A 36 23.25 -2.89 13.72
CA ARG A 36 22.66 -1.71 14.35
C ARG A 36 23.09 -0.40 13.66
N VAL A 37 24.39 -0.24 13.37
CA VAL A 37 24.91 0.93 12.67
C VAL A 37 24.35 1.01 11.25
N VAL A 38 24.36 -0.11 10.52
CA VAL A 38 23.83 -0.18 9.14
C VAL A 38 22.32 0.06 9.13
N GLY A 39 21.57 -0.51 10.08
CA GLY A 39 20.13 -0.30 10.23
C GLY A 39 19.76 1.14 10.55
N ALA A 40 20.50 1.79 11.45
CA ALA A 40 20.30 3.22 11.72
C ALA A 40 20.55 4.06 10.45
N GLY A 41 21.61 3.74 9.69
CA GLY A 41 21.88 4.36 8.39
C GLY A 41 20.77 4.12 7.36
N ALA A 42 20.21 2.90 7.29
CA ALA A 42 19.10 2.56 6.41
C ALA A 42 17.85 3.39 6.73
N TRP A 43 17.53 3.57 8.02
CA TRP A 43 16.43 4.43 8.46
C TRP A 43 16.66 5.90 8.11
N VAL A 44 17.88 6.42 8.26
CA VAL A 44 18.21 7.79 7.83
C VAL A 44 18.03 7.94 6.31
N ALA A 45 18.53 6.98 5.53
CA ALA A 45 18.36 6.98 4.08
C ALA A 45 16.88 6.88 3.67
N PHE A 46 16.07 6.11 4.41
CA PHE A 46 14.64 6.01 4.17
C PHE A 46 13.90 7.31 4.50
N GLY A 47 14.30 8.00 5.58
CA GLY A 47 13.81 9.35 5.87
C GLY A 47 14.16 10.34 4.75
N ALA A 48 15.38 10.28 4.21
CA ALA A 48 15.79 11.10 3.08
C ALA A 48 14.96 10.77 1.82
N PHE A 49 14.70 9.49 1.54
CA PHE A 49 13.84 9.05 0.44
C PHE A 49 12.44 9.67 0.52
N TRP A 50 11.79 9.62 1.68
CA TRP A 50 10.48 10.26 1.87
C TRP A 50 10.55 11.79 1.73
N GLY A 51 11.63 12.41 2.20
CA GLY A 51 11.87 13.84 2.02
C GLY A 51 12.03 14.24 0.54
N VAL A 52 12.64 13.39 -0.29
CA VAL A 52 12.73 13.59 -1.75
C VAL A 52 11.37 13.45 -2.42
N LEU A 53 10.51 12.53 -1.96
CA LEU A 53 9.18 12.34 -2.53
C LEU A 53 8.15 13.39 -2.08
N PHE A 54 8.37 14.04 -0.94
CA PHE A 54 7.43 15.03 -0.39
C PHE A 54 6.99 16.11 -1.41
N PRO A 55 7.90 16.79 -2.13
CA PRO A 55 7.49 17.80 -3.11
C PRO A 55 6.60 17.24 -4.23
N GLN A 56 6.85 15.99 -4.65
CA GLN A 56 6.07 15.34 -5.70
C GLN A 56 4.65 15.05 -5.22
N PHE A 57 4.48 14.55 -4.00
CA PHE A 57 3.16 14.32 -3.41
C PHE A 57 2.41 15.63 -3.12
N ALA A 58 3.08 16.59 -2.49
CA ALA A 58 2.46 17.83 -2.02
C ALA A 58 2.13 18.78 -3.18
N PHE A 59 3.03 18.94 -4.16
CA PHE A 59 2.89 19.95 -5.21
C PHE A 59 2.59 19.35 -6.58
N GLY A 60 3.17 18.18 -6.91
CA GLY A 60 2.95 17.50 -8.19
C GLY A 60 1.56 16.87 -8.27
N MET A 61 1.27 15.94 -7.36
CA MET A 61 -0.02 15.23 -7.31
C MET A 61 -1.10 15.97 -6.51
N LYS A 62 -0.73 17.07 -5.84
CA LYS A 62 -1.62 17.89 -5.00
C LYS A 62 -2.38 17.04 -3.96
N SER A 63 -1.71 16.00 -3.47
CA SER A 63 -2.26 15.06 -2.50
C SER A 63 -1.85 15.48 -1.11
N PHE A 64 -2.75 16.19 -0.41
CA PHE A 64 -2.49 16.68 0.95
C PHE A 64 -2.14 15.55 1.93
N VAL A 65 -2.82 14.41 1.80
CA VAL A 65 -2.63 13.26 2.69
C VAL A 65 -1.26 12.62 2.45
N GLU A 66 -0.90 12.32 1.20
CA GLU A 66 0.39 11.68 0.90
C GLU A 66 1.56 12.64 1.13
N GLY A 67 1.37 13.95 0.87
CA GLY A 67 2.33 14.99 1.22
C GLY A 67 2.56 15.06 2.73
N ALA A 68 1.50 15.07 3.54
CA ALA A 68 1.63 15.10 4.99
C ALA A 68 2.29 13.82 5.54
N LEU A 69 1.90 12.65 5.04
CA LEU A 69 2.45 11.36 5.48
C LEU A 69 3.93 11.21 5.09
N SER A 70 4.32 11.58 3.87
CA SER A 70 5.73 11.55 3.45
C SER A 70 6.58 12.53 4.25
N LEU A 71 6.06 13.72 4.57
CA LEU A 71 6.76 14.66 5.45
C LEU A 71 6.91 14.11 6.88
N ALA A 72 5.84 13.55 7.44
CA ALA A 72 5.86 12.94 8.78
C ALA A 72 6.76 11.70 8.86
N ALA A 73 6.90 10.97 7.76
CA ALA A 73 7.80 9.81 7.68
C ALA A 73 9.26 10.21 7.91
N VAL A 74 9.69 11.43 7.55
CA VAL A 74 11.07 11.89 7.74
C VAL A 74 11.49 11.84 9.22
N PRO A 75 10.87 12.58 10.16
CA PRO A 75 11.27 12.53 11.56
C PRO A 75 11.02 11.15 12.19
N LEU A 76 9.97 10.42 11.79
CA LEU A 76 9.71 9.06 12.29
C LEU A 76 10.82 8.08 11.90
N CYS A 77 11.32 8.14 10.66
CA CYS A 77 12.43 7.31 10.22
C CYS A 77 13.71 7.67 10.99
N LEU A 78 14.01 8.96 11.17
CA LEU A 78 15.17 9.38 11.97
C LEU A 78 15.06 8.90 13.42
N TYR A 79 13.88 8.97 14.02
CA TYR A 79 13.63 8.48 15.37
C TYR A 79 13.77 6.95 15.47
N ALA A 80 13.26 6.19 14.50
CA ALA A 80 13.46 4.74 14.43
C ALA A 80 14.95 4.39 14.31
N GLY A 81 15.70 5.10 13.47
CA GLY A 81 17.14 4.94 13.34
C GLY A 81 17.88 5.23 14.64
N TYR A 82 17.52 6.30 15.35
CA TYR A 82 18.07 6.64 16.66
C TYR A 82 17.77 5.56 17.71
N GLN A 83 16.51 5.11 17.83
CA GLN A 83 16.12 4.09 18.80
C GLN A 83 16.79 2.75 18.53
N LEU A 84 16.94 2.37 17.26
CA LEU A 84 17.68 1.17 16.89
C LEU A 84 19.16 1.32 17.30
N TYR A 85 19.78 2.46 17.00
CA TYR A 85 21.15 2.77 17.40
C TYR A 85 21.35 2.79 18.92
N ALA A 86 20.36 3.27 19.67
CA ALA A 86 20.35 3.32 21.13
C ALA A 86 20.16 1.94 21.80
N GLY A 87 19.87 0.88 21.03
CA GLY A 87 19.82 -0.50 21.52
C GLY A 87 18.44 -1.15 21.56
N ARG A 88 17.41 -0.55 20.94
CA ARG A 88 16.08 -1.19 20.82
C ARG A 88 16.10 -2.27 19.75
N ASP A 89 16.44 -3.50 20.15
CA ASP A 89 16.62 -4.63 19.24
C ASP A 89 15.32 -5.08 18.55
N SER A 90 14.13 -4.77 19.07
CA SER A 90 12.86 -5.08 18.40
C SER A 90 12.73 -4.41 17.02
N LEU A 91 13.34 -3.24 16.84
CA LEU A 91 13.36 -2.51 15.57
C LEU A 91 14.11 -3.22 14.44
N PHE A 92 14.93 -4.25 14.74
CA PHE A 92 15.45 -5.12 13.69
C PHE A 92 14.33 -5.87 12.95
N LEU A 93 13.26 -6.24 13.65
CA LEU A 93 12.09 -6.87 13.03
C LEU A 93 11.38 -5.89 12.10
N LEU A 94 11.23 -4.63 12.50
CA LEU A 94 10.67 -3.58 11.66
C LEU A 94 11.55 -3.32 10.43
N SER A 95 12.88 -3.24 10.60
CA SER A 95 13.83 -3.12 9.48
C SER A 95 13.74 -4.29 8.49
N ARG A 96 13.60 -5.52 8.98
CA ARG A 96 13.36 -6.70 8.14
C ARG A 96 12.05 -6.58 7.36
N ALA A 97 10.99 -6.09 7.99
CA ALA A 97 9.70 -5.89 7.34
C ALA A 97 9.80 -4.88 6.21
N VAL A 98 10.39 -3.71 6.45
CA VAL A 98 10.57 -2.67 5.40
C VAL A 98 11.42 -3.20 4.24
N GLY A 99 12.52 -3.91 4.53
CA GLY A 99 13.34 -4.55 3.50
C GLY A 99 12.53 -5.56 2.67
N ALA A 100 11.75 -6.42 3.31
CA ALA A 100 10.90 -7.39 2.61
C ALA A 100 9.77 -6.74 1.80
N MET A 101 9.14 -5.68 2.32
CA MET A 101 8.16 -4.88 1.56
C MET A 101 8.78 -4.31 0.29
N GLY A 102 9.96 -3.70 0.42
CA GLY A 102 10.69 -3.14 -0.71
C GLY A 102 11.08 -4.17 -1.76
N LEU A 103 11.53 -5.36 -1.34
CA LEU A 103 11.85 -6.46 -2.27
C LEU A 103 10.63 -6.96 -3.06
N ILE A 104 9.42 -6.85 -2.50
CA ILE A 104 8.19 -7.21 -3.21
C ILE A 104 7.74 -6.08 -4.13
N TYR A 105 7.78 -4.83 -3.66
CA TYR A 105 7.22 -3.67 -4.36
C TYR A 105 8.11 -3.15 -5.49
N LEU A 106 9.43 -2.99 -5.24
CA LEU A 106 10.34 -2.32 -6.17
C LEU A 106 10.45 -2.96 -7.56
N PRO A 107 10.40 -4.30 -7.72
CA PRO A 107 10.39 -4.88 -9.05
C PRO A 107 9.26 -4.33 -9.93
N PHE A 108 8.05 -4.17 -9.39
CA PHE A 108 6.91 -3.67 -10.15
C PHE A 108 6.95 -2.15 -10.37
N THR A 109 7.70 -1.40 -9.55
CA THR A 109 7.85 0.04 -9.75
C THR A 109 9.06 0.41 -10.59
N THR A 110 10.02 -0.49 -10.84
CA THR A 110 11.27 -0.14 -11.55
C THR A 110 11.55 -1.00 -12.77
N VAL A 111 10.88 -2.14 -12.91
CA VAL A 111 11.02 -3.05 -14.06
C VAL A 111 9.76 -2.97 -14.90
N GLU A 112 9.87 -2.32 -16.06
CA GLU A 112 8.74 -2.01 -16.93
C GLU A 112 7.91 -3.25 -17.33
N PRO A 113 8.51 -4.38 -17.78
CA PRO A 113 7.73 -5.59 -18.09
C PRO A 113 6.96 -6.16 -16.90
N ALA A 114 7.49 -6.03 -15.68
CA ALA A 114 6.80 -6.51 -14.48
C ALA A 114 5.60 -5.61 -14.14
N ARG A 115 5.78 -4.30 -14.31
CA ARG A 115 4.72 -3.30 -14.12
C ARG A 115 3.58 -3.50 -15.13
N GLU A 116 3.92 -3.57 -16.42
CA GLU A 116 3.00 -3.80 -17.53
C GLU A 116 2.20 -5.07 -17.30
N PHE A 117 2.88 -6.20 -17.07
CA PHE A 117 2.24 -7.48 -16.80
C PHE A 117 1.21 -7.39 -15.66
N LEU A 118 1.59 -6.76 -14.54
CA LEU A 118 0.70 -6.68 -13.38
C LEU A 118 -0.51 -5.77 -13.65
N VAL A 119 -0.30 -4.62 -14.29
CA VAL A 119 -1.38 -3.68 -14.64
C VAL A 119 -2.33 -4.31 -15.64
N GLU A 120 -1.83 -4.93 -16.71
CA GLU A 120 -2.65 -5.57 -17.72
C GLU A 120 -3.40 -6.80 -17.17
N ALA A 121 -2.77 -7.61 -16.33
CA ALA A 121 -3.43 -8.77 -15.71
C ALA A 121 -4.64 -8.34 -14.86
N VAL A 122 -4.48 -7.31 -14.03
CA VAL A 122 -5.59 -6.78 -13.20
C VAL A 122 -6.64 -6.09 -14.08
N SER A 123 -6.21 -5.37 -15.11
CA SER A 123 -7.12 -4.73 -16.07
C SER A 123 -7.98 -5.74 -16.80
N TYR A 124 -7.37 -6.81 -17.31
CA TYR A 124 -8.07 -7.87 -18.01
C TYR A 124 -9.07 -8.60 -17.09
N GLN A 125 -8.70 -8.91 -15.86
CA GLN A 125 -9.62 -9.50 -14.89
C GLN A 125 -10.77 -8.55 -14.53
N THR A 126 -10.49 -7.25 -14.43
CA THR A 126 -11.52 -6.22 -14.21
C THR A 126 -12.49 -6.18 -15.39
N TYR A 127 -11.97 -6.21 -16.63
CA TYR A 127 -12.77 -6.28 -17.85
C TYR A 127 -13.68 -7.51 -17.89
N LEU A 128 -13.14 -8.70 -17.61
CA LEU A 128 -13.93 -9.95 -17.60
C LEU A 128 -15.09 -9.89 -16.61
N VAL A 129 -14.90 -9.29 -15.44
CA VAL A 129 -15.98 -9.13 -14.45
C VAL A 129 -17.01 -8.10 -14.91
N ILE A 130 -16.58 -6.99 -15.52
CA ILE A 130 -17.48 -5.99 -16.10
C ILE A 130 -18.35 -6.61 -17.19
N GLU A 131 -17.76 -7.38 -18.10
CA GLU A 131 -18.46 -8.10 -19.17
C GLU A 131 -19.44 -9.14 -18.61
N ALA A 132 -19.01 -9.90 -17.59
CA ALA A 132 -19.89 -10.86 -16.91
C ALA A 132 -21.08 -10.19 -16.19
N LEU A 133 -20.99 -8.90 -15.84
CA LEU A 133 -22.08 -8.10 -15.29
C LEU A 133 -22.99 -7.49 -16.37
N GLY A 134 -22.71 -7.72 -17.65
CA GLY A 134 -23.52 -7.28 -18.79
C GLY A 134 -23.18 -5.88 -19.32
N TYR A 135 -22.02 -5.33 -18.96
CA TYR A 135 -21.51 -4.08 -19.49
C TYR A 135 -20.45 -4.34 -20.56
N ASP A 136 -20.38 -3.50 -21.59
CA ASP A 136 -19.45 -3.67 -22.70
C ASP A 136 -18.67 -2.37 -22.99
N PRO A 137 -17.75 -1.95 -22.09
CA PRO A 137 -16.86 -0.85 -22.40
C PRO A 137 -15.84 -1.27 -23.46
N ALA A 138 -15.40 -0.31 -24.29
CA ALA A 138 -14.23 -0.57 -25.11
C ALA A 138 -13.01 -0.73 -24.20
N PHE A 139 -12.35 -1.89 -24.30
CA PHE A 139 -11.14 -2.20 -23.54
C PHE A 139 -9.92 -2.02 -24.46
N THR A 140 -9.10 -1.02 -24.18
CA THR A 140 -8.05 -0.54 -25.11
C THR A 140 -6.72 -0.24 -24.41
N VAL A 141 -5.72 0.16 -25.20
CA VAL A 141 -4.44 0.65 -24.70
C VAL A 141 -4.60 2.09 -24.21
N ALA A 142 -4.17 2.37 -22.99
CA ALA A 142 -4.22 3.71 -22.41
C ALA A 142 -3.10 4.58 -22.96
N GLU A 143 -3.40 5.80 -23.38
CA GLU A 143 -2.43 6.72 -23.96
C GLU A 143 -1.36 7.15 -22.95
N GLU A 144 -1.70 7.20 -21.67
CA GLU A 144 -0.84 7.73 -20.61
C GLU A 144 0.25 6.77 -20.14
N ASN A 145 0.00 5.46 -20.22
CA ASN A 145 0.93 4.44 -19.75
C ASN A 145 1.33 3.42 -20.83
N GLY A 146 0.64 3.39 -21.97
CA GLY A 146 0.93 2.46 -23.07
C GLY A 146 0.49 1.02 -22.83
N TYR A 147 -0.25 0.72 -21.75
CA TYR A 147 -0.70 -0.62 -21.39
C TYR A 147 -2.16 -0.85 -21.77
N HIS A 148 -2.53 -2.11 -22.03
CA HIS A 148 -3.91 -2.55 -22.24
C HIS A 148 -4.73 -2.48 -20.94
N SER A 149 -5.11 -1.26 -20.57
CA SER A 149 -5.63 -0.92 -19.24
C SER A 149 -6.75 0.13 -19.24
N ALA A 150 -7.15 0.63 -20.42
CA ALA A 150 -8.19 1.64 -20.56
C ALA A 150 -9.58 1.02 -20.78
N PHE A 151 -10.59 1.68 -20.21
CA PHE A 151 -12.01 1.38 -20.33
C PHE A 151 -12.72 2.64 -20.82
N VAL A 152 -13.44 2.53 -21.93
CA VAL A 152 -14.21 3.63 -22.51
C VAL A 152 -15.69 3.28 -22.50
N PHE A 153 -16.46 4.10 -21.79
CA PHE A 153 -17.92 3.99 -21.75
C PHE A 153 -18.53 5.15 -22.54
N THR A 154 -19.34 4.84 -23.54
CA THR A 154 -20.03 5.86 -24.35
C THR A 154 -21.47 5.98 -23.88
N ASP A 155 -21.89 7.20 -23.55
CA ASP A 155 -23.28 7.47 -23.17
C ASP A 155 -24.21 7.62 -24.38
N ALA A 156 -25.52 7.77 -24.13
CA ALA A 156 -26.52 7.92 -25.19
C ALA A 156 -26.35 9.20 -26.03
N THR A 157 -25.58 10.18 -25.56
CA THR A 157 -25.26 11.42 -26.28
C THR A 157 -24.00 11.31 -27.13
N GLY A 158 -23.29 10.18 -27.05
CA GLY A 158 -22.02 9.95 -27.71
C GLY A 158 -20.82 10.50 -26.93
N HIS A 159 -21.01 10.93 -25.68
CA HIS A 159 -19.90 11.36 -24.83
C HIS A 159 -19.18 10.15 -24.26
N GLU A 160 -17.84 10.19 -24.29
CA GLU A 160 -16.99 9.10 -23.85
C GLU A 160 -16.38 9.37 -22.47
N TYR A 161 -16.60 8.45 -21.54
CA TYR A 161 -15.96 8.41 -20.24
C TYR A 161 -14.78 7.44 -20.29
N TYR A 162 -13.58 8.01 -20.40
CA TYR A 162 -12.31 7.30 -20.48
C TYR A 162 -11.67 7.17 -19.08
N THR A 163 -11.36 5.95 -18.66
CA THR A 163 -10.60 5.68 -17.44
C THR A 163 -9.60 4.54 -17.67
N TYR A 164 -8.49 4.54 -16.94
CA TYR A 164 -7.48 3.49 -17.08
C TYR A 164 -6.87 3.11 -15.75
N LEU A 165 -6.33 1.89 -15.69
CA LEU A 165 -5.70 1.36 -14.49
C LEU A 165 -4.20 1.63 -14.53
N VAL A 166 -3.67 2.02 -13.37
CA VAL A 166 -2.23 2.21 -13.14
C VAL A 166 -1.75 1.23 -12.07
N LEU A 167 -0.43 1.19 -11.81
CA LEU A 167 0.15 0.30 -10.81
C LEU A 167 -0.51 0.42 -9.42
N ALA A 168 -0.92 1.62 -9.01
CA ALA A 168 -1.62 1.85 -7.75
C ALA A 168 -2.97 1.12 -7.66
N CYS A 169 -3.60 0.82 -8.81
CA CYS A 169 -4.87 0.09 -8.90
C CYS A 169 -4.69 -1.44 -8.89
N THR A 170 -3.48 -1.97 -8.70
CA THR A 170 -3.22 -3.42 -8.72
C THR A 170 -3.29 -4.06 -7.33
N GLY A 171 -3.34 -3.25 -6.27
CA GLY A 171 -3.28 -3.72 -4.88
C GLY A 171 -1.87 -4.13 -4.42
N ILE A 172 -0.84 -4.00 -5.27
CA ILE A 172 0.54 -4.42 -4.96
C ILE A 172 1.11 -3.74 -3.72
N GLY A 173 0.73 -2.50 -3.44
CA GLY A 173 1.15 -1.79 -2.22
C GLY A 173 0.71 -2.53 -0.95
N SER A 174 -0.58 -2.88 -0.85
CA SER A 174 -1.11 -3.64 0.28
C SER A 174 -0.54 -5.05 0.35
N MET A 175 -0.37 -5.73 -0.79
CA MET A 175 0.27 -7.06 -0.85
C MET A 175 1.72 -7.00 -0.37
N SER A 176 2.46 -5.95 -0.71
CA SER A 176 3.83 -5.73 -0.27
C SER A 176 3.91 -5.50 1.23
N ILE A 177 2.99 -4.70 1.79
CA ILE A 177 2.89 -4.47 3.24
C ILE A 177 2.67 -5.80 3.97
N PHE A 178 1.60 -6.53 3.68
CA PHE A 178 1.31 -7.78 4.38
C PHE A 178 2.35 -8.86 4.09
N GLY A 179 2.81 -8.97 2.85
CA GLY A 179 3.86 -9.89 2.46
C GLY A 179 5.16 -9.64 3.22
N GLY A 180 5.56 -8.37 3.37
CA GLY A 180 6.75 -7.98 4.12
C GLY A 180 6.61 -8.22 5.63
N LEU A 181 5.46 -7.87 6.22
CA LEU A 181 5.16 -8.16 7.63
C LEU A 181 5.25 -9.66 7.93
N ILE A 182 4.60 -10.48 7.10
CA ILE A 182 4.60 -11.94 7.23
C ILE A 182 6.01 -12.48 7.01
N ALA A 183 6.74 -11.99 6.00
CA ALA A 183 8.09 -12.46 5.71
C ALA A 183 9.09 -12.15 6.83
N ALA A 184 8.95 -11.02 7.52
CA ALA A 184 9.89 -10.55 8.53
C ALA A 184 9.85 -11.36 9.84
N VAL A 185 8.68 -11.85 10.23
CA VAL A 185 8.51 -12.54 11.51
C VAL A 185 9.12 -13.95 11.52
N ASP A 186 9.54 -14.37 12.71
CA ASP A 186 10.00 -15.73 12.94
C ASP A 186 8.80 -16.63 13.27
N ALA A 187 8.40 -17.45 12.31
CA ALA A 187 7.25 -18.33 12.39
C ALA A 187 7.45 -19.53 11.45
N PRO A 188 6.82 -20.69 11.72
CA PRO A 188 6.91 -21.85 10.84
C PRO A 188 6.47 -21.51 9.41
N LEU A 189 7.24 -21.94 8.41
CA LEU A 189 7.01 -21.58 6.99
C LEU A 189 5.59 -21.90 6.52
N ARG A 190 5.02 -23.03 6.95
CA ARG A 190 3.63 -23.42 6.62
C ARG A 190 2.62 -22.36 7.05
N ARG A 191 2.81 -21.75 8.22
CA ARG A 191 1.93 -20.72 8.77
C ARG A 191 2.09 -19.40 8.02
N LYS A 192 3.34 -19.04 7.67
CA LYS A 192 3.66 -17.87 6.84
C LYS A 192 3.04 -17.97 5.45
N LEU A 193 3.21 -19.10 4.76
CA LEU A 193 2.66 -19.33 3.42
C LEU A 193 1.12 -19.31 3.43
N ARG A 194 0.49 -19.89 4.45
CA ARG A 194 -0.97 -19.82 4.60
C ARG A 194 -1.45 -18.38 4.77
N ALA A 195 -0.87 -17.64 5.70
CA ALA A 195 -1.25 -16.24 5.95
C ALA A 195 -0.96 -15.36 4.73
N PHE A 196 0.14 -15.61 4.02
CA PHE A 196 0.51 -14.89 2.80
C PHE A 196 -0.51 -15.14 1.69
N ALA A 197 -0.82 -16.41 1.40
CA ALA A 197 -1.79 -16.77 0.37
C ALA A 197 -3.19 -16.21 0.69
N LEU A 198 -3.60 -16.27 1.95
CA LEU A 198 -4.86 -15.69 2.41
C LEU A 198 -4.88 -14.17 2.22
N ALA A 199 -3.88 -13.45 2.73
CA ALA A 199 -3.83 -12.00 2.65
C ALA A 199 -3.75 -11.51 1.20
N VAL A 200 -2.82 -12.05 0.41
CA VAL A 200 -2.64 -11.67 -1.00
C VAL A 200 -3.88 -12.01 -1.82
N GLY A 201 -4.46 -13.20 -1.63
CA GLY A 201 -5.68 -13.61 -2.34
C GLY A 201 -6.87 -12.70 -2.04
N VAL A 202 -7.10 -12.37 -0.77
CA VAL A 202 -8.19 -11.46 -0.38
C VAL A 202 -7.95 -10.05 -0.92
N ILE A 203 -6.74 -9.51 -0.81
CA ILE A 203 -6.39 -8.19 -1.36
C ILE A 203 -6.63 -8.17 -2.87
N TRP A 204 -6.19 -9.20 -3.58
CA TRP A 204 -6.33 -9.30 -5.03
C TRP A 204 -7.81 -9.27 -5.44
N LEU A 205 -8.65 -10.12 -4.82
CA LEU A 205 -10.08 -10.17 -5.10
C LEU A 205 -10.80 -8.85 -4.80
N LEU A 206 -10.54 -8.26 -3.64
CA LEU A 206 -11.15 -6.98 -3.26
C LEU A 206 -10.69 -5.84 -4.16
N ASN A 207 -9.44 -5.88 -4.62
CA ASN A 207 -8.90 -4.89 -5.54
C ASN A 207 -9.55 -4.97 -6.93
N VAL A 208 -9.77 -6.18 -7.47
CA VAL A 208 -10.54 -6.35 -8.71
C VAL A 208 -11.96 -5.82 -8.52
N ALA A 209 -12.64 -6.19 -7.43
CA ALA A 209 -13.98 -5.68 -7.13
C ALA A 209 -14.04 -4.16 -7.03
N ARG A 210 -13.03 -3.53 -6.40
CA ARG A 210 -12.87 -2.07 -6.34
C ARG A 210 -12.75 -1.46 -7.73
N ASN A 211 -11.89 -2.01 -8.59
CA ASN A 211 -11.68 -1.47 -9.92
C ASN A 211 -12.95 -1.59 -10.80
N VAL A 212 -13.65 -2.73 -10.73
CA VAL A 212 -14.94 -2.93 -11.39
C VAL A 212 -15.93 -1.86 -10.94
N PHE A 213 -16.06 -1.66 -9.62
CA PHE A 213 -16.96 -0.67 -9.06
C PHE A 213 -16.63 0.75 -9.53
N ILE A 214 -15.36 1.17 -9.47
CA ILE A 214 -14.94 2.52 -9.90
C ILE A 214 -15.16 2.71 -11.40
N ALA A 215 -14.78 1.73 -12.23
CA ALA A 215 -14.95 1.79 -13.68
C ALA A 215 -16.43 1.93 -14.07
N LEU A 216 -17.31 1.11 -13.48
CA LEU A 216 -18.75 1.17 -13.75
C LEU A 216 -19.38 2.46 -13.23
N ALA A 217 -19.04 2.88 -12.00
CA ALA A 217 -19.59 4.08 -11.39
C ALA A 217 -19.19 5.34 -12.15
N PHE A 218 -17.94 5.43 -12.60
CA PHE A 218 -17.48 6.54 -13.44
C PHE A 218 -18.06 6.44 -14.85
N GLY A 219 -17.94 5.28 -15.51
CA GLY A 219 -18.41 5.08 -16.88
C GLY A 219 -19.91 5.37 -17.07
N ASN A 220 -20.73 5.01 -16.09
CA ASN A 220 -22.18 5.22 -16.10
C ASN A 220 -22.62 6.43 -15.25
N GLN A 221 -21.67 7.21 -14.72
CA GLN A 221 -21.95 8.44 -13.97
C GLN A 221 -22.95 8.25 -12.81
N TRP A 222 -22.82 7.18 -12.03
CA TRP A 222 -23.74 6.85 -10.93
C TRP A 222 -23.88 7.94 -9.86
N PHE A 223 -22.82 8.73 -9.62
CA PHE A 223 -22.78 9.70 -8.53
C PHE A 223 -22.68 11.15 -9.03
N GLN A 224 -23.72 11.62 -9.73
CA GLN A 224 -23.84 13.00 -10.22
C GLN A 224 -24.70 13.88 -9.30
N PHE A 225 -24.36 13.91 -8.01
CA PHE A 225 -25.01 14.78 -7.01
C PHE A 225 -24.00 15.72 -6.37
N PHE A 226 -24.47 16.91 -5.95
CA PHE A 226 -23.61 17.98 -5.41
C PHE A 226 -22.41 18.32 -6.31
N VAL A 227 -22.64 18.34 -7.63
CA VAL A 227 -21.58 18.54 -8.64
C VAL A 227 -20.83 19.85 -8.41
N ASP A 228 -21.50 21.00 -8.39
CA ASP A 228 -20.82 22.30 -8.28
C ASP A 228 -20.05 22.50 -6.97
N PRO A 229 -20.58 22.14 -5.78
CA PRO A 229 -19.80 22.18 -4.54
C PRO A 229 -18.57 21.29 -4.58
N ILE A 230 -18.68 20.06 -5.11
CA ILE A 230 -17.58 19.08 -5.14
C ILE A 230 -16.51 19.50 -6.16
N THR A 231 -16.90 19.88 -7.38
CA THR A 231 -15.95 20.35 -8.40
C THR A 231 -15.21 21.60 -7.94
N THR A 232 -15.88 22.53 -7.25
CA THR A 232 -15.27 23.73 -6.69
C THR A 232 -14.30 23.39 -5.54
N LEU A 233 -14.71 22.51 -4.62
CA LEU A 233 -13.90 22.14 -3.45
C LEU A 233 -12.64 21.36 -3.86
N VAL A 234 -12.78 20.41 -4.78
CA VAL A 234 -11.69 19.52 -5.22
C VAL A 234 -10.87 20.14 -6.35
N GLY A 235 -11.42 21.14 -7.03
CA GLY A 235 -10.77 21.83 -8.15
C GLY A 235 -10.82 21.06 -9.47
N TYR A 236 -11.87 20.26 -9.70
CA TYR A 236 -12.08 19.57 -10.96
C TYR A 236 -12.65 20.51 -12.03
N SER A 237 -12.08 20.45 -13.23
CA SER A 237 -12.55 21.22 -14.39
C SER A 237 -13.71 20.56 -15.13
N GLN A 238 -13.90 19.25 -14.97
CA GLN A 238 -14.94 18.48 -15.66
C GLN A 238 -15.99 17.93 -14.66
N PRO A 239 -17.28 18.23 -14.86
CA PRO A 239 -18.37 17.73 -14.00
C PRO A 239 -18.43 16.20 -13.84
N GLY A 240 -18.08 15.45 -14.89
CA GLY A 240 -18.09 13.98 -14.87
C GLY A 240 -17.12 13.36 -13.84
N MET A 241 -16.10 14.10 -13.41
CA MET A 241 -15.11 13.61 -12.43
C MET A 241 -15.68 13.45 -11.02
N VAL A 242 -16.85 14.01 -10.74
CA VAL A 242 -17.52 13.86 -9.44
C VAL A 242 -17.88 12.40 -9.17
N SER A 243 -18.35 11.66 -10.20
CA SER A 243 -18.67 10.25 -10.04
C SER A 243 -17.42 9.41 -9.72
N PHE A 244 -16.31 9.70 -10.40
CA PHE A 244 -15.02 9.09 -10.11
C PHE A 244 -14.58 9.38 -8.67
N PHE A 245 -14.63 10.64 -8.24
CA PHE A 245 -14.19 11.03 -6.90
C PHE A 245 -14.97 10.34 -5.78
N ILE A 246 -16.29 10.29 -5.90
CA ILE A 246 -17.13 9.62 -4.90
C ILE A 246 -16.84 8.12 -4.88
N ALA A 247 -16.73 7.48 -6.05
CA ALA A 247 -16.45 6.06 -6.14
C ALA A 247 -15.05 5.70 -5.61
N ASP A 248 -14.01 6.41 -6.05
CA ASP A 248 -12.59 6.12 -5.76
C ASP A 248 -12.14 6.64 -4.39
N ARG A 249 -12.33 7.93 -4.13
CA ARG A 249 -11.76 8.66 -2.98
C ARG A 249 -12.63 8.66 -1.73
N VAL A 250 -13.93 8.40 -1.88
CA VAL A 250 -14.85 8.32 -0.74
C VAL A 250 -15.18 6.87 -0.44
N LEU A 251 -15.95 6.21 -1.32
CA LEU A 251 -16.50 4.89 -1.01
C LEU A 251 -15.42 3.80 -0.99
N SER A 252 -14.64 3.67 -2.07
CA SER A 252 -13.62 2.63 -2.18
C SER A 252 -12.51 2.79 -1.16
N GLN A 253 -12.09 4.04 -0.88
CA GLN A 253 -11.04 4.30 0.11
C GLN A 253 -11.48 3.96 1.54
N LEU A 254 -12.72 4.29 1.93
CA LEU A 254 -13.28 3.91 3.23
C LEU A 254 -13.43 2.38 3.35
N LEU A 255 -13.90 1.72 2.29
CA LEU A 255 -14.03 0.26 2.28
C LEU A 255 -12.65 -0.42 2.34
N ALA A 256 -11.65 0.13 1.66
CA ALA A 256 -10.28 -0.38 1.70
C ALA A 256 -9.71 -0.30 3.14
N LEU A 257 -9.98 0.77 3.89
CA LEU A 257 -9.57 0.86 5.29
C LEU A 257 -10.16 -0.29 6.13
N VAL A 258 -11.46 -0.53 6.01
CA VAL A 258 -12.15 -1.63 6.72
C VAL A 258 -11.56 -2.98 6.30
N ALA A 259 -11.33 -3.17 4.99
CA ALA A 259 -10.73 -4.39 4.46
C ALA A 259 -9.32 -4.63 5.01
N LEU A 260 -8.47 -3.60 5.08
CA LEU A 260 -7.12 -3.71 5.63
C LEU A 260 -7.11 -4.11 7.10
N VAL A 261 -8.04 -3.57 7.91
CA VAL A 261 -8.23 -3.99 9.30
C VAL A 261 -8.66 -5.46 9.38
N GLY A 262 -9.59 -5.88 8.53
CA GLY A 262 -10.03 -7.27 8.44
C GLY A 262 -8.89 -8.23 8.03
N ILE A 263 -8.08 -7.85 7.05
CA ILE A 263 -6.92 -8.63 6.61
C ILE A 263 -5.87 -8.70 7.73
N LEU A 264 -5.61 -7.59 8.43
CA LEU A 264 -4.71 -7.60 9.59
C LEU A 264 -5.20 -8.56 10.66
N TRP A 265 -6.50 -8.57 10.97
CA TRP A 265 -7.08 -9.52 11.91
C TRP A 265 -6.88 -10.98 11.46
N LEU A 266 -7.10 -11.28 10.17
CA LEU A 266 -6.86 -12.61 9.60
C LEU A 266 -5.38 -13.02 9.70
N VAL A 267 -4.47 -12.10 9.40
CA VAL A 267 -3.02 -12.34 9.48
C VAL A 267 -2.57 -12.55 10.92
N VAL A 268 -3.03 -11.74 11.87
CA VAL A 268 -2.69 -11.89 13.29
C VAL A 268 -3.19 -13.22 13.86
N ARG A 269 -4.36 -13.69 13.42
CA ARG A 269 -4.91 -14.99 13.81
C ARG A 269 -3.97 -16.14 13.44
N ASP A 270 -3.39 -16.10 12.24
CA ASP A 270 -2.48 -17.14 11.78
C ASP A 270 -1.03 -16.88 12.23
N VAL A 271 -0.57 -15.63 12.28
CA VAL A 271 0.81 -15.22 12.59
C VAL A 271 0.79 -14.07 13.61
N PRO A 272 0.56 -14.36 14.90
CA PRO A 272 0.45 -13.34 15.94
C PRO A 272 1.76 -12.59 16.17
N GLU A 273 2.89 -13.11 15.67
CA GLU A 273 4.18 -12.45 15.79
C GLU A 273 4.24 -11.08 15.09
N VAL A 274 3.35 -10.84 14.12
CA VAL A 274 3.23 -9.57 13.42
C VAL A 274 2.85 -8.43 14.38
N LEU A 275 2.19 -8.73 15.51
CA LEU A 275 1.82 -7.71 16.50
C LEU A 275 3.03 -6.97 17.08
N THR A 276 4.22 -7.60 17.13
CA THR A 276 5.44 -6.90 17.60
C THR A 276 5.84 -5.76 16.68
N ILE A 277 5.60 -5.89 15.38
CA ILE A 277 5.82 -4.79 14.43
C ILE A 277 4.83 -3.66 14.69
N VAL A 278 3.57 -3.99 14.97
CA VAL A 278 2.52 -3.01 15.29
C VAL A 278 2.85 -2.28 16.61
N GLU A 279 3.30 -3.01 17.63
CA GLU A 279 3.74 -2.47 18.92
C GLU A 279 4.91 -1.50 18.75
N ASP A 280 5.92 -1.85 17.95
CA ASP A 280 7.06 -0.97 17.67
C ASP A 280 6.66 0.30 16.91
N VAL A 281 5.76 0.20 15.94
CA VAL A 281 5.23 1.38 15.22
C VAL A 281 4.42 2.27 16.17
N ALA A 282 3.58 1.68 17.03
CA ALA A 282 2.81 2.44 18.02
C ALA A 282 3.73 3.15 19.01
N TYR A 283 4.80 2.48 19.47
CA TYR A 283 5.83 3.09 20.32
C TYR A 283 6.50 4.29 19.63
N LEU A 284 6.87 4.18 18.36
CA LEU A 284 7.52 5.28 17.63
C LEU A 284 6.63 6.53 17.51
N VAL A 285 5.30 6.34 17.51
CA VAL A 285 4.32 7.43 17.39
C VAL A 285 3.96 8.02 18.76
N THR A 286 3.77 7.18 19.78
CA THR A 286 3.23 7.64 21.07
C THR A 286 4.25 7.68 22.20
N GLY A 287 5.41 7.07 22.06
CA GLY A 287 6.42 6.90 23.11
C GLY A 287 6.03 5.94 24.24
N ASN A 288 4.90 5.22 24.10
CA ASN A 288 4.38 4.29 25.11
C ASN A 288 4.61 2.85 24.67
N GLU A 289 4.90 1.95 25.61
CA GLU A 289 4.98 0.51 25.35
C GLU A 289 3.57 -0.09 25.30
N TYR A 290 3.32 -0.96 24.33
CA TYR A 290 2.06 -1.70 24.18
C TYR A 290 2.36 -3.20 24.18
N ASP A 291 1.49 -3.98 24.81
CA ASP A 291 1.53 -5.45 24.77
C ASP A 291 0.20 -5.95 24.17
N LEU A 292 0.13 -5.89 22.83
CA LEU A 292 -1.06 -6.27 22.07
C LEU A 292 -1.21 -7.79 22.01
N ARG A 293 -0.12 -8.54 22.13
CA ARG A 293 -0.17 -10.00 22.19
C ARG A 293 -0.95 -10.50 23.41
N ARG A 294 -0.71 -9.91 24.60
CA ARG A 294 -1.44 -10.30 25.81
C ARG A 294 -2.93 -9.95 25.74
N THR A 295 -3.28 -8.80 25.18
CA THR A 295 -4.70 -8.39 25.06
C THR A 295 -5.47 -9.29 24.10
N VAL A 296 -4.91 -9.59 22.93
CA VAL A 296 -5.54 -10.50 21.95
C VAL A 296 -5.64 -11.93 22.49
N ALA A 297 -4.65 -12.40 23.26
CA ALA A 297 -4.71 -13.70 23.92
C ALA A 297 -5.78 -13.77 25.01
N ALA A 298 -5.98 -12.68 25.78
CA ALA A 298 -6.99 -12.61 26.83
C ALA A 298 -8.42 -12.63 26.25
N ASP A 299 -8.67 -11.90 25.16
CA ASP A 299 -9.98 -11.88 24.48
C ASP A 299 -10.29 -13.18 23.71
N GLY A 300 -9.26 -13.90 23.26
CA GLY A 300 -9.42 -15.21 22.63
C GLY A 300 -9.70 -16.35 23.62
N GLY A 301 -9.34 -16.18 24.90
CA GLY A 301 -9.53 -17.16 25.96
C GLY A 301 -10.96 -17.18 26.53
N THR A 302 -11.63 -16.04 26.59
CA THR A 302 -12.98 -15.92 27.16
C THR A 302 -14.09 -16.56 26.32
N ARG A 303 -13.84 -16.87 25.03
CA ARG A 303 -14.87 -17.46 24.15
C ARG A 303 -14.91 -18.99 24.13
N ARG A 304 -13.99 -19.68 24.83
CA ARG A 304 -13.92 -21.15 24.85
C ARG A 304 -14.56 -21.81 26.08
N ASP A 305 -14.84 -21.04 27.12
CA ASP A 305 -15.31 -21.60 28.40
C ASP A 305 -16.83 -21.53 28.60
N ASP A 306 -17.57 -20.87 27.71
CA ASP A 306 -19.04 -20.72 27.81
C ASP A 306 -19.85 -21.73 26.96
N ALA A 307 -19.19 -22.68 26.28
CA ALA A 307 -19.86 -23.72 25.48
C ALA A 307 -19.95 -25.09 26.20
N GLY A 308 -20.00 -25.08 27.53
CA GLY A 308 -19.97 -26.31 28.33
C GLY A 308 -20.62 -26.17 29.70
N ARG A 309 -21.91 -25.82 29.75
CA ARG A 309 -22.82 -26.20 30.84
C ARG A 309 -24.22 -26.43 30.30
#